data_AF-J9GQR2-F1
#
_entry.id   AF-J9GQR2-F1
#
_cell.length_a   1.000
_cell.length_b   1.000
_cell.length_c   1.000
_cell.angle_alpha   90.00
_cell.angle_beta   90.00
_cell.angle_gamma   90.00
#
_symmetry.space_group_name_H-M   'P 1'
#
loop_
_entity.id
_entity.type
_entity.pdbx_description
1 polymer ?
#
loop_
_entity_poly.entity_id
_entity_poly.type
_entity_poly.pdbx_seq_one_letter_code
_entity_poly.pdbx_strand_id
1 'polypeptide(L)'
;MDIYISLLVTMLFSAFFSGTEIAFVSVDKLRFEMERSCGLTSRILSVFFKHPNEFISTMLVGNNIALVIYGILMAQIIGDNLLAGLISNHFLMV
;
A
#
# COMPACT_ATOMS: atom_id res chain seq x y z
N MET A 1 21.18 -6.68 -5.12
CA MET A 1 20.04 -7.63 -5.10
C MET A 1 19.03 -7.25 -4.04
N ASP A 2 19.46 -6.74 -2.89
CA ASP A 2 18.59 -6.35 -1.77
C ASP A 2 17.55 -5.28 -2.14
N ILE A 3 17.90 -4.32 -3.00
CA ILE A 3 16.97 -3.26 -3.39
C ILE A 3 15.75 -3.76 -4.19
N TYR A 4 15.95 -4.77 -5.04
CA TYR A 4 14.85 -5.38 -5.81
C TYR A 4 13.92 -6.18 -4.92
N ILE A 5 14.46 -6.86 -3.90
CA ILE A 5 13.68 -7.59 -2.89
C ILE A 5 12.87 -6.60 -2.05
N SER A 6 13.50 -5.53 -1.57
CA SER A 6 12.82 -4.46 -0.83
C SER A 6 11.70 -3.82 -1.66
N LEU A 7 11.95 -3.57 -2.95
CA LEU A 7 10.94 -3.02 -3.86
C LEU A 7 9.74 -3.97 -4.03
N LEU A 8 9.98 -5.27 -4.18
CA LEU A 8 8.93 -6.27 -4.31
C LEU A 8 8.09 -6.35 -3.03
N VAL A 9 8.75 -6.32 -1.86
CA VAL A 9 8.08 -6.27 -0.56
C VAL A 9 7.24 -5.00 -0.41
N THR A 10 7.78 -3.83 -0.73
CA THR A 10 7.02 -2.56 -0.64
C THR A 10 5.83 -2.54 -1.59
N MET A 11 5.98 -3.11 -2.79
CA MET A 11 4.89 -3.23 -3.76
C MET A 11 3.77 -4.16 -3.27
N LEU A 12 4.14 -5.30 -2.65
CA LEU A 12 3.17 -6.19 -2.00
C LEU A 12 2.43 -5.50 -0.85
N PHE A 13 3.14 -4.72 -0.04
CA PHE A 13 2.50 -3.94 1.04
C PHE A 13 1.52 -2.90 0.49
N SER A 14 1.92 -2.11 -0.52
CA SER A 14 1.03 -1.13 -1.16
C SER A 14 -0.21 -1.81 -1.77
N ALA A 15 -0.02 -2.92 -2.49
CA ALA A 15 -1.12 -3.71 -3.06
C ALA A 15 -2.03 -4.30 -1.98
N PHE A 16 -1.48 -4.72 -0.83
CA PHE A 16 -2.26 -5.21 0.31
C PHE A 16 -3.12 -4.10 0.93
N PHE A 17 -2.55 -2.93 1.23
CA PHE A 17 -3.29 -1.81 1.82
C PHE A 17 -4.39 -1.32 0.88
N SER A 18 -4.07 -1.11 -0.41
CA SER A 18 -5.04 -0.67 -1.41
C SER A 18 -6.09 -1.75 -1.72
N GLY A 19 -5.70 -3.01 -1.82
CA GLY A 19 -6.61 -4.13 -2.06
C GLY A 19 -7.59 -4.34 -0.91
N THR A 20 -7.14 -4.18 0.33
CA THR A 20 -8.01 -4.28 1.51
C THR A 20 -8.98 -3.11 1.61
N GLU A 21 -8.53 -1.90 1.26
CA GLU A 21 -9.40 -0.72 1.15
C GLU A 21 -10.53 -0.93 0.14
N ILE A 22 -10.19 -1.32 -1.09
CA ILE A 22 -11.17 -1.54 -2.16
C ILE A 22 -12.12 -2.69 -1.80
N ALA A 23 -11.61 -3.79 -1.24
CA ALA A 23 -12.45 -4.90 -0.79
C ALA A 23 -13.43 -4.46 0.31
N PHE A 24 -12.98 -3.62 1.25
CA PHE A 24 -13.83 -3.11 2.33
C PHE A 24 -14.87 -2.12 1.84
N VAL A 25 -14.52 -1.23 0.90
CA VAL A 25 -15.45 -0.27 0.27
C VAL A 25 -16.46 -0.99 -0.62
N SER A 26 -16.04 -2.08 -1.28
CA SER A 26 -16.91 -2.88 -2.16
C SER A 26 -17.87 -3.80 -1.40
N VAL A 27 -17.67 -4.04 -0.10
CA VAL A 27 -18.60 -4.83 0.70
C VAL A 27 -19.84 -4.00 1.01
N ASP A 28 -20.99 -4.51 0.57
CA ASP A 28 -22.29 -3.95 0.88
C ASP A 28 -22.58 -4.13 2.38
N LYS A 29 -22.48 -3.04 3.15
CA LYS A 29 -22.68 -3.04 4.61
C LYS A 29 -24.02 -3.66 5.02
N LEU A 30 -25.04 -3.54 4.16
CA LEU A 30 -26.38 -4.11 4.34
C LEU A 30 -26.42 -5.66 4.29
N ARG A 31 -25.58 -6.31 3.47
CA ARG A 31 -25.53 -7.79 3.45
C ARG A 31 -24.78 -8.35 4.65
N PHE A 32 -23.78 -7.63 5.15
CA PHE A 32 -23.00 -8.04 6.33
C PHE A 32 -23.82 -8.02 7.64
N GLU A 33 -24.77 -7.08 7.77
CA GLU A 33 -25.68 -7.00 8.91
C GLU A 33 -26.73 -8.12 8.93
N MET A 34 -27.15 -8.60 7.75
CA MET A 34 -28.15 -9.67 7.62
C MET A 34 -27.59 -11.08 7.78
N GLU A 35 -26.29 -11.30 7.55
CA GLU A 35 -25.65 -12.62 7.48
C GLU A 35 -24.75 -12.95 8.69
N ARG A 36 -25.04 -12.33 9.85
CA ARG A 36 -24.25 -12.42 11.10
C ARG A 36 -24.21 -13.86 11.66
N SER A 37 -23.40 -14.71 11.03
CA SER A 37 -23.09 -16.06 11.48
C SER A 37 -21.91 -16.02 12.45
N CYS A 38 -22.10 -16.64 13.62
CA CYS A 38 -21.20 -16.66 14.78
C CYS A 38 -19.82 -17.27 14.48
N GLY A 39 -18.88 -16.47 13.96
CA GLY A 39 -17.48 -16.87 13.76
C GLY A 39 -16.49 -15.86 14.36
N LEU A 40 -15.29 -16.30 14.72
CA LEU A 40 -14.19 -15.44 15.21
C LEU A 40 -13.89 -14.28 14.24
N THR A 41 -13.99 -14.53 12.93
CA THR A 41 -13.85 -13.54 11.85
C THR A 41 -14.90 -12.43 11.93
N SER A 42 -16.16 -12.77 12.30
CA SER A 42 -17.24 -11.79 12.47
C SER A 42 -16.96 -10.82 13.62
N ARG A 43 -16.31 -11.28 14.69
CA ARG A 43 -15.98 -10.42 15.84
C ARG A 43 -14.89 -9.41 15.51
N ILE A 44 -13.82 -9.84 14.86
CA ILE A 44 -12.75 -8.95 14.36
C ILE A 44 -13.33 -7.94 13.37
N LEU A 45 -14.12 -8.43 12.42
CA LEU A 45 -14.72 -7.60 11.38
C LEU A 45 -15.74 -6.60 11.98
N SER A 46 -16.47 -6.97 13.04
CA SER A 46 -17.37 -6.04 13.74
C SER A 46 -16.66 -4.87 14.41
N VAL A 47 -15.40 -5.05 14.86
CA VAL A 47 -14.59 -3.95 15.41
C VAL A 47 -14.16 -3.01 14.28
N PHE A 48 -13.74 -3.55 13.14
CA PHE A 48 -13.39 -2.76 11.96
C PHE A 48 -14.60 -2.03 11.34
N PHE A 49 -15.77 -2.66 11.30
CA PHE A 49 -17.01 -2.04 10.83
C PHE A 49 -17.64 -1.07 11.84
N LYS A 50 -17.16 -1.02 13.09
CA LYS A 50 -17.64 -0.06 14.09
C LYS A 50 -17.24 1.38 13.74
N HIS A 51 -16.05 1.54 13.16
CA HIS A 51 -15.52 2.82 12.68
C HIS A 51 -14.93 2.66 11.27
N PRO A 52 -15.78 2.47 10.24
CA PRO A 52 -15.33 2.15 8.88
C PRO A 52 -14.48 3.28 8.28
N ASN A 53 -14.75 4.53 8.65
CA ASN A 53 -14.00 5.70 8.17
C ASN A 53 -12.57 5.73 8.73
N GLU A 54 -12.38 5.37 10.01
CA GLU A 54 -11.04 5.30 10.61
C GLU A 54 -10.23 4.14 10.01
N PHE A 55 -10.88 3.03 9.72
CA PHE A 55 -10.24 1.89 9.05
C PHE A 55 -9.78 2.23 7.63
N ILE A 56 -10.66 2.81 6.81
CA ILE A 56 -10.32 3.27 5.46
C ILE A 56 -9.18 4.31 5.53
N SER A 57 -9.26 5.28 6.44
CA SER A 57 -8.21 6.29 6.58
C SER A 57 -6.85 5.68 6.94
N THR A 58 -6.83 4.65 7.79
CA THR A 58 -5.60 3.93 8.15
C THR A 58 -5.02 3.18 6.96
N MET A 59 -5.86 2.54 6.15
CA MET A 59 -5.43 1.88 4.90
C MET A 59 -4.84 2.88 3.91
N LEU A 60 -5.48 4.05 3.78
CA LEU A 60 -5.04 5.13 2.89
C LEU A 60 -3.68 5.72 3.34
N VAL A 61 -3.49 5.91 4.66
CA VAL A 61 -2.20 6.33 5.22
C VAL A 61 -1.12 5.26 5.01
N GLY A 62 -1.43 3.99 5.26
CA GLY A 62 -0.50 2.88 5.05
C GLY A 62 -0.05 2.76 3.60
N ASN A 63 -0.97 2.89 2.64
CA ASN A 63 -0.64 2.90 1.22
C ASN A 63 0.26 4.09 0.84
N ASN A 64 -0.02 5.29 1.37
CA ASN A 64 0.83 6.46 1.14
C ASN A 64 2.25 6.25 1.66
N ILE A 65 2.42 5.68 2.85
CA ILE A 65 3.75 5.38 3.40
C ILE A 65 4.49 4.38 2.50
N ALA A 66 3.82 3.32 2.04
CA ALA A 66 4.40 2.35 1.13
C ALA A 66 4.84 3.02 -0.20
N LEU A 67 4.02 3.94 -0.74
CA LEU A 67 4.34 4.66 -1.96
C LEU A 67 5.56 5.58 -1.80
N VAL A 68 5.70 6.25 -0.65
CA VAL A 68 6.89 7.07 -0.36
C VAL A 68 8.15 6.22 -0.34
N ILE A 69 8.12 5.06 0.34
CA ILE A 69 9.26 4.13 0.38
C ILE A 69 9.58 3.61 -1.03
N TYR A 70 8.56 3.21 -1.79
CA TYR A 70 8.71 2.77 -3.18
C TYR A 70 9.35 3.86 -4.04
N GLY A 71 8.91 5.11 -3.90
CA GLY A 71 9.47 6.26 -4.63
C GLY A 71 10.94 6.47 -4.33
N ILE A 72 11.37 6.36 -3.07
CA ILE A 72 12.79 6.46 -2.69
C ILE A 72 13.60 5.33 -3.33
N LEU A 73 13.13 4.09 -3.27
CA LEU A 73 13.81 2.94 -3.87
C LEU A 73 13.89 3.07 -5.40
N MET A 74 12.82 3.53 -6.05
CA MET A 74 12.81 3.77 -7.48
C MET A 74 13.71 4.93 -7.90
N ALA A 75 13.81 5.99 -7.10
CA ALA A 75 14.71 7.10 -7.37
C ALA A 75 16.18 6.64 -7.39
N GLN A 76 16.56 5.76 -6.46
CA GLN A 76 17.90 5.14 -6.45
C GLN A 76 18.15 4.29 -7.70
N ILE A 77 17.21 3.43 -8.07
CA ILE A 77 17.31 2.58 -9.26
C ILE A 77 17.44 3.42 -10.55
N ILE A 78 16.63 4.48 -10.67
CA ILE A 78 16.66 5.38 -11.83
C ILE A 78 17.97 6.18 -11.86
N GLY A 79 18.41 6.70 -10.72
CA GLY A 79 19.68 7.42 -10.60
C GLY A 79 20.87 6.57 -11.08
N ASP A 80 20.97 5.35 -10.56
CA ASP A 80 22.12 4.48 -10.82
C ASP A 80 22.09 3.84 -12.21
N ASN A 81 20.91 3.49 -12.74
CA ASN A 81 20.82 2.73 -14.01
C ASN A 81 20.45 3.57 -15.23
N LEU A 82 19.64 4.63 -15.06
CA LEU A 82 19.11 5.42 -16.17
C LEU A 82 19.81 6.78 -16.28
N LEU A 83 19.99 7.49 -15.16
CA LEU A 83 20.64 8.80 -15.15
C LEU A 83 22.15 8.71 -15.30
N ALA A 84 22.81 7.68 -14.79
CA ALA A 84 24.25 7.45 -15.02
C ALA A 84 24.62 7.29 -16.51
N GLY A 85 23.70 6.78 -17.34
CA GLY A 85 23.89 6.65 -18.80
C GLY A 85 23.56 7.91 -19.60
N LEU A 86 22.70 8.79 -19.07
CA LEU A 86 22.28 10.05 -19.70
C LEU A 86 23.11 11.26 -19.25
N ILE A 87 23.66 11.21 -18.04
CA ILE A 87 24.45 12.27 -17.42
C ILE A 87 25.91 11.81 -17.34
N SER A 88 26.57 11.74 -18.50
CA SER A 88 28.04 11.67 -18.56
C SER A 88 28.70 13.04 -18.32
N ASN A 89 27.90 14.12 -18.27
CA ASN A 89 28.36 15.49 -18.09
C ASN A 89 28.29 15.90 -16.62
N HIS A 90 29.46 16.09 -16.02
CA HIS A 90 29.69 16.61 -14.66
C HIS A 90 28.89 17.89 -14.32
N PHE A 91 28.42 18.64 -15.31
CA PHE A 91 27.67 19.89 -15.15
C PHE A 91 26.20 19.71 -14.71
N LEU A 92 25.59 18.55 -14.95
CA LEU A 92 24.19 18.27 -14.57
C LEU A 92 24.09 17.50 -13.24
N MET A 93 25.24 17.18 -12.62
CA MET A 93 25.35 16.51 -11.33
C MET A 93 25.58 17.56 -10.23
N VAL A 94 24.68 18.56 -10.15
CA VAL A 94 24.59 19.57 -9.08
C VAL A 94 23.29 19.36 -8.33
#